data_AF-A0A179GX97-F1
#
_entry.id   AF-A0A179GX97-F1
#
_cell.length_a   1.000
_cell.length_b   1.000
_cell.length_c   1.000
_cell.angle_alpha   90.00
_cell.angle_beta   90.00
_cell.angle_gamma   90.00
#
_symmetry.space_group_name_H-M   'P 1'
#
loop_
_entity.id
_entity.type
_entity.pdbx_description
1 polymer ?
#
loop_
_entity_poly.entity_id
_entity_poly.type
_entity_poly.pdbx_seq_one_letter_code
_entity_poly.pdbx_strand_id
1 'polypeptide(L)'
;MAAPSGPADGAAGPEDRGGRPTIRDSSNGVVVNGDPNDDDAAQQQDSDMQAEPTENGYRYDSFPSYNNRRRRTTDTESHHHHNGAAPSVSHNSGTTPHKAAGAGSSSVTSTRALAPDLLRGLLMIVMALDHNAIALHTWTHGTGRASESDGFPVRRFNFPVAYAVRTLTHLCAPGFTFLLGMGVVYLGRSRRGKLGWSAGRLARYLAVRTAVLTGVTVVFGLVVTGGRVWFLNMVLFALAVDYLLAGLLWLAMDWTEGLVTGVLAGWMKSRAGEADDDEGERRPLLTGETTVAASGEALDSRTARAASISWHIHNAVLLILSLITIWWNIWLSENNGHCQAESSAPFMFTSSSPPFTSTPSSATTTTTAPQNPLLRIWFWPVMDMSGRVMSGFPPLAWLSFAILGLLYGRILVAQPSRPPRALFAGHALVSLLFALVFVLTRLLHIGNLSEGCLQTPAQQHQQRGQNPYLADVPSFFYIVKYPPDVAFWALTMAGNLALLALFGALPVRFARRRLTMLLDFGTTALFFYVAHMLVIFALGMALVALFGHDTGVADPMDPDNSRGIDNLWAYFAVWAAAMLMLWPVCRAYSRFKSTKSADSIWRFF
;
A
#
# COMPACT_ATOMS: atom_id res chain seq x y z
N MET A 1 -36.08 -53.09 19.51
CA MET A 1 -37.35 -52.88 20.24
C MET A 1 -37.37 -51.42 20.66
N ALA A 2 -38.42 -50.63 20.55
CA ALA A 2 -39.70 -50.67 19.83
C ALA A 2 -40.37 -49.34 20.22
N ALA A 3 -40.95 -48.59 19.27
CA ALA A 3 -41.80 -47.44 19.60
C ALA A 3 -43.26 -47.91 19.80
N PRO A 4 -44.03 -47.18 20.62
CA PRO A 4 -45.34 -46.68 20.20
C PRO A 4 -45.55 -45.19 20.62
N SER A 5 -46.33 -44.28 20.02
CA SER A 5 -47.41 -44.22 19.01
C SER A 5 -48.84 -43.90 19.54
N GLY A 6 -49.18 -42.59 19.59
CA GLY A 6 -50.54 -42.00 19.41
C GLY A 6 -51.55 -42.05 20.58
N PRO A 7 -52.80 -41.53 20.41
CA PRO A 7 -53.30 -40.53 19.41
C PRO A 7 -54.41 -39.54 19.93
N ALA A 8 -55.04 -38.78 19.01
CA ALA A 8 -56.38 -38.10 19.07
C ALA A 8 -56.61 -36.87 20.00
N ASP A 9 -57.53 -35.90 19.81
CA ASP A 9 -58.31 -35.28 18.68
C ASP A 9 -59.06 -34.02 19.24
N GLY A 10 -59.78 -33.11 18.54
CA GLY A 10 -60.06 -32.89 17.11
C GLY A 10 -61.21 -31.85 16.85
N ALA A 11 -61.36 -31.38 15.59
CA ALA A 11 -62.56 -30.78 14.92
C ALA A 11 -63.19 -29.38 15.24
N ALA A 12 -63.32 -28.57 14.16
CA ALA A 12 -64.47 -27.77 13.66
C ALA A 12 -64.99 -26.44 14.32
N GLY A 13 -65.40 -25.48 13.44
CA GLY A 13 -66.14 -24.21 13.74
C GLY A 13 -67.67 -24.35 13.52
N PRO A 14 -68.44 -23.37 12.96
CA PRO A 14 -68.09 -22.11 12.25
C PRO A 14 -69.05 -20.88 12.51
N GLU A 15 -69.11 -19.92 11.56
CA GLU A 15 -70.14 -18.84 11.33
C GLU A 15 -70.19 -17.58 12.23
N ASP A 16 -70.67 -16.39 11.83
CA ASP A 16 -70.84 -15.66 10.53
C ASP A 16 -71.26 -14.17 10.82
N ARG A 17 -71.25 -13.28 9.82
CA ARG A 17 -71.97 -11.98 9.67
C ARG A 17 -71.39 -10.67 10.24
N GLY A 18 -70.80 -9.88 9.34
CA GLY A 18 -71.53 -8.82 8.61
C GLY A 18 -71.61 -7.39 9.18
N GLY A 19 -71.47 -6.37 8.31
CA GLY A 19 -72.00 -5.01 8.57
C GLY A 19 -71.06 -3.81 8.34
N ARG A 20 -71.18 -3.17 7.16
CA ARG A 20 -70.91 -1.73 6.88
C ARG A 20 -72.25 -1.13 6.41
N PRO A 21 -72.42 0.19 6.15
CA PRO A 21 -71.62 1.40 6.50
C PRO A 21 -72.51 2.54 7.10
N THR A 22 -72.00 3.77 7.28
CA THR A 22 -72.71 5.04 6.89
C THR A 22 -71.80 6.29 6.96
N ILE A 23 -72.29 7.41 6.40
CA ILE A 23 -71.59 8.69 6.09
C ILE A 23 -72.36 9.87 6.73
N ARG A 24 -71.69 11.03 6.90
CA ARG A 24 -72.20 12.43 7.09
C ARG A 24 -71.84 13.08 8.45
N ASP A 25 -71.69 14.41 8.59
CA ASP A 25 -71.32 15.54 7.69
C ASP A 25 -71.21 16.84 8.55
N SER A 26 -70.59 17.92 8.05
CA SER A 26 -70.84 19.36 8.38
C SER A 26 -70.72 19.87 9.85
N SER A 27 -70.24 21.05 10.24
CA SER A 27 -69.91 22.35 9.60
C SER A 27 -69.45 23.37 10.70
N ASN A 28 -69.09 24.59 10.26
CA ASN A 28 -68.82 25.84 11.02
C ASN A 28 -67.50 25.92 11.83
N GLY A 29 -66.59 26.89 11.65
CA GLY A 29 -66.52 28.00 10.68
C GLY A 29 -66.58 29.40 11.30
N VAL A 30 -65.45 30.11 11.33
CA VAL A 30 -65.36 31.59 11.45
C VAL A 30 -64.19 32.06 10.58
N VAL A 31 -64.42 33.12 9.79
CA VAL A 31 -63.46 33.80 8.92
C VAL A 31 -63.50 35.29 9.24
N VAL A 32 -62.35 35.96 9.26
CA VAL A 32 -62.25 37.42 9.01
C VAL A 32 -61.03 37.66 8.12
N ASN A 33 -61.25 38.32 6.98
CA ASN A 33 -60.27 38.53 5.91
C ASN A 33 -59.47 39.84 6.06
N GLY A 34 -58.37 39.94 5.33
CA GLY A 34 -57.51 41.13 5.21
C GLY A 34 -56.58 41.07 3.99
N ASP A 35 -57.16 40.92 2.80
CA ASP A 35 -56.55 40.98 1.46
C ASP A 35 -56.14 42.43 1.06
N PRO A 36 -55.49 42.74 -0.10
CA PRO A 36 -55.37 41.90 -1.32
C PRO A 36 -54.00 41.88 -2.08
N ASN A 37 -53.74 40.80 -2.82
CA ASN A 37 -53.74 40.77 -4.30
C ASN A 37 -53.04 39.51 -4.86
N ASP A 38 -53.70 38.87 -5.81
CA ASP A 38 -53.36 37.57 -6.43
C ASP A 38 -52.56 37.68 -7.75
N ASP A 39 -52.19 36.49 -8.25
CA ASP A 39 -51.74 36.13 -9.61
C ASP A 39 -50.37 36.70 -10.06
N ASP A 40 -49.40 35.89 -10.50
CA ASP A 40 -49.58 34.92 -11.58
C ASP A 40 -48.49 33.82 -11.59
N ALA A 41 -48.71 32.76 -12.38
CA ALA A 41 -47.83 31.60 -12.45
C ALA A 41 -46.51 31.85 -13.23
N ALA A 42 -45.36 31.47 -12.64
CA ALA A 42 -44.07 31.50 -13.33
C ALA A 42 -43.27 30.19 -13.15
N GLN A 43 -42.96 29.58 -14.30
CA GLN A 43 -42.16 28.38 -14.49
C GLN A 43 -40.86 28.38 -13.67
N GLN A 44 -40.71 27.42 -12.76
CA GLN A 44 -39.43 27.17 -12.10
C GLN A 44 -38.50 26.44 -13.10
N GLN A 45 -37.64 27.20 -13.78
CA GLN A 45 -36.62 26.63 -14.66
C GLN A 45 -35.66 25.77 -13.84
N ASP A 46 -35.65 24.47 -14.12
CA ASP A 46 -34.58 23.57 -13.70
C ASP A 46 -33.26 24.06 -14.31
N SER A 47 -32.47 24.77 -13.50
CA SER A 47 -31.09 25.08 -13.84
C SER A 47 -30.29 23.79 -13.63
N ASP A 48 -30.19 23.02 -14.71
CA ASP A 48 -29.42 21.79 -14.80
C ASP A 48 -27.95 22.09 -14.46
N MET A 49 -27.63 21.95 -13.17
CA MET A 49 -26.37 22.40 -12.60
C MET A 49 -25.27 21.41 -12.99
N GLN A 50 -24.81 21.52 -14.23
CA GLN A 50 -23.64 20.83 -14.75
C GLN A 50 -22.47 21.12 -13.82
N ALA A 51 -22.15 20.15 -12.96
CA ALA A 51 -21.11 20.32 -11.96
C ALA A 51 -19.77 20.56 -12.65
N GLU A 52 -19.29 21.80 -12.55
CA GLU A 52 -17.99 22.28 -12.99
C GLU A 52 -16.87 21.26 -12.70
N PRO A 53 -15.88 21.09 -13.60
CA PRO A 53 -14.85 20.09 -13.41
C PRO A 53 -14.01 20.43 -12.18
N THR A 54 -14.17 19.68 -11.10
CA THR A 54 -13.30 19.83 -9.92
C THR A 54 -11.84 19.75 -10.35
N GLU A 55 -11.06 20.76 -10.03
CA GLU A 55 -9.66 21.07 -10.41
C GLU A 55 -8.65 19.90 -10.22
N ASN A 56 -9.09 18.81 -9.59
CA ASN A 56 -8.25 17.76 -9.04
C ASN A 56 -7.96 16.59 -9.99
N GLY A 57 -8.67 16.44 -11.12
CA GLY A 57 -8.49 15.33 -12.06
C GLY A 57 -8.75 13.91 -11.50
N TYR A 58 -9.30 13.82 -10.29
CA TYR A 58 -9.63 12.58 -9.57
C TYR A 58 -11.14 12.50 -9.33
N ARG A 59 -11.88 11.89 -10.27
CA ARG A 59 -13.27 11.49 -9.99
C ARG A 59 -13.30 10.16 -9.25
N TYR A 60 -13.73 10.19 -7.99
CA TYR A 60 -14.07 8.99 -7.22
C TYR A 60 -15.48 8.52 -7.62
N ASP A 61 -15.66 8.09 -8.87
CA ASP A 61 -16.84 7.32 -9.31
C ASP A 61 -16.75 5.86 -8.81
N SER A 62 -16.19 5.69 -7.61
CA SER A 62 -16.03 4.44 -6.91
C SER A 62 -17.38 3.97 -6.37
N PHE A 63 -17.76 2.76 -6.78
CA PHE A 63 -18.97 2.01 -6.40
C PHE A 63 -20.29 2.45 -7.09
N PRO A 64 -20.49 2.05 -8.37
CA PRO A 64 -21.76 2.21 -9.08
C PRO A 64 -22.98 1.52 -8.43
N SER A 65 -22.79 0.70 -7.39
CA SER A 65 -23.86 -0.07 -6.75
C SER A 65 -24.89 0.76 -5.98
N TYR A 66 -24.67 2.07 -5.77
CA TYR A 66 -25.59 2.93 -5.01
C TYR A 66 -26.47 3.86 -5.87
N ASN A 67 -26.00 4.36 -7.02
CA ASN A 67 -26.80 5.33 -7.82
C ASN A 67 -27.93 4.68 -8.63
N ASN A 68 -27.93 3.36 -8.83
CA ASN A 68 -28.94 2.67 -9.64
C ASN A 68 -30.35 2.59 -9.01
N ARG A 69 -30.56 3.05 -7.76
CA ARG A 69 -31.87 3.00 -7.10
C ARG A 69 -32.73 4.26 -7.27
N ARG A 70 -32.19 5.33 -7.88
CA ARG A 70 -32.90 6.61 -8.12
C ARG A 70 -33.28 6.86 -9.59
N ARG A 71 -32.99 5.92 -10.50
CA ARG A 71 -33.14 6.07 -11.97
C ARG A 71 -33.98 4.94 -12.59
N ARG A 72 -35.05 4.53 -11.89
CA ARG A 72 -35.98 3.46 -12.31
C ARG A 72 -37.41 3.75 -11.85
N THR A 73 -37.85 4.97 -12.11
CA THR A 73 -39.21 5.52 -11.98
C THR A 73 -39.18 6.77 -12.86
N THR A 74 -40.09 6.87 -13.83
CA THR A 74 -39.84 7.47 -15.17
C THR A 74 -38.78 6.65 -15.94
N ASP A 75 -39.04 6.13 -17.15
CA ASP A 75 -40.13 6.41 -18.10
C ASP A 75 -40.97 5.16 -18.41
N THR A 76 -42.23 5.36 -18.78
CA THR A 76 -43.13 4.34 -19.35
C THR A 76 -43.97 5.06 -20.41
N GLU A 77 -44.30 4.38 -21.51
CA GLU A 77 -45.06 4.92 -22.66
C GLU A 77 -44.26 5.92 -23.54
N SER A 78 -44.41 6.04 -24.87
CA SER A 78 -45.27 5.34 -25.84
C SER A 78 -44.67 5.34 -27.27
N HIS A 79 -44.73 4.17 -27.94
CA HIS A 79 -45.14 3.93 -29.34
C HIS A 79 -44.69 4.76 -30.60
N HIS A 80 -44.30 3.98 -31.61
CA HIS A 80 -44.55 4.09 -33.08
C HIS A 80 -43.59 4.82 -34.07
N HIS A 81 -43.23 4.04 -35.11
CA HIS A 81 -43.07 4.28 -36.56
C HIS A 81 -43.33 5.70 -37.14
N HIS A 82 -42.71 6.16 -38.24
CA HIS A 82 -42.47 5.48 -39.53
C HIS A 82 -41.42 6.19 -40.44
N ASN A 83 -41.17 5.70 -41.67
CA ASN A 83 -40.22 6.24 -42.66
C ASN A 83 -40.84 7.29 -43.63
N GLY A 84 -39.99 8.15 -44.24
CA GLY A 84 -40.29 8.98 -45.43
C GLY A 84 -39.29 10.14 -45.58
N ALA A 85 -38.38 10.18 -46.56
CA ALA A 85 -38.54 10.55 -47.99
C ALA A 85 -38.52 12.08 -48.26
N ALA A 86 -37.59 12.53 -49.11
CA ALA A 86 -37.43 13.91 -49.63
C ALA A 86 -38.36 14.14 -50.88
N PRO A 87 -38.48 15.33 -51.55
CA PRO A 87 -37.35 16.18 -52.07
C PRO A 87 -37.60 17.72 -52.26
N SER A 88 -36.62 18.42 -52.87
CA SER A 88 -36.71 19.71 -53.64
C SER A 88 -36.94 21.05 -52.88
N VAL A 89 -36.49 22.26 -53.29
CA VAL A 89 -35.60 22.76 -54.39
C VAL A 89 -35.08 24.21 -54.11
N SER A 90 -34.02 24.64 -54.84
CA SER A 90 -33.53 26.02 -55.13
C SER A 90 -32.84 26.94 -54.10
N HIS A 91 -31.59 27.31 -54.45
CA HIS A 91 -30.86 28.59 -54.32
C HIS A 91 -31.25 29.65 -53.26
N ASN A 92 -30.26 30.10 -52.46
CA ASN A 92 -29.46 31.28 -52.85
C ASN A 92 -28.07 31.34 -52.18
N SER A 93 -27.16 32.15 -52.73
CA SER A 93 -25.77 32.30 -52.25
C SER A 93 -25.62 33.32 -51.12
N GLY A 94 -24.80 32.99 -50.11
CA GLY A 94 -24.47 33.90 -49.00
C GLY A 94 -23.25 33.43 -48.21
N THR A 95 -22.12 34.09 -48.39
CA THR A 95 -20.83 33.78 -47.75
C THR A 95 -20.82 34.09 -46.25
N THR A 96 -20.55 33.08 -45.40
CA THR A 96 -19.97 33.25 -44.04
C THR A 96 -19.21 31.96 -43.64
N PRO A 97 -18.18 32.05 -42.78
CA PRO A 97 -17.18 30.97 -42.61
C PRO A 97 -17.67 29.78 -41.77
N HIS A 98 -17.17 28.59 -42.10
CA HIS A 98 -17.40 27.37 -41.33
C HIS A 98 -16.94 27.50 -39.87
N LYS A 99 -17.90 27.57 -38.95
CA LYS A 99 -17.68 27.32 -37.53
C LYS A 99 -17.40 25.82 -37.36
N ALA A 100 -16.12 25.47 -37.22
CA ALA A 100 -15.69 24.09 -37.04
C ALA A 100 -16.46 23.45 -35.88
N ALA A 101 -17.04 22.26 -36.12
CA ALA A 101 -17.76 21.52 -35.10
C ALA A 101 -16.81 21.26 -33.92
N GLY A 102 -17.23 21.68 -32.72
CA GLY A 102 -16.44 21.49 -31.52
C GLY A 102 -16.21 20.00 -31.28
N ALA A 103 -14.98 19.55 -31.48
CA ALA A 103 -14.57 18.21 -31.10
C ALA A 103 -14.75 18.10 -29.58
N GLY A 104 -15.80 17.39 -29.16
CA GLY A 104 -16.10 17.17 -27.75
C GLY A 104 -14.90 16.50 -27.11
N SER A 105 -14.16 17.25 -26.28
CA SER A 105 -12.96 16.76 -25.63
C SER A 105 -13.37 15.66 -24.65
N SER A 106 -13.13 14.41 -25.05
CA SER A 106 -13.37 13.26 -24.21
C SER A 106 -12.42 13.33 -23.02
N SER A 107 -12.91 13.90 -21.91
CA SER A 107 -12.11 14.10 -20.70
C SER A 107 -11.60 12.74 -20.23
N VAL A 108 -10.30 12.48 -20.42
CA VAL A 108 -9.72 11.16 -20.14
C VAL A 108 -9.76 10.91 -18.63
N THR A 109 -10.79 10.19 -18.19
CA THR A 109 -11.05 9.92 -16.77
C THR A 109 -9.87 9.14 -16.18
N SER A 110 -9.17 9.77 -15.24
CA SER A 110 -7.94 9.24 -14.63
C SER A 110 -8.23 7.96 -13.83
N THR A 111 -8.22 6.80 -14.49
CA THR A 111 -8.55 5.52 -13.87
C THR A 111 -7.47 5.13 -12.86
N ARG A 112 -7.87 5.01 -11.60
CA ARG A 112 -7.01 4.62 -10.49
C ARG A 112 -6.48 3.19 -10.66
N ALA A 113 -5.21 2.96 -10.30
CA ALA A 113 -4.54 1.67 -10.47
C ALA A 113 -5.09 0.60 -9.49
N LEU A 114 -5.93 -0.28 -10.02
CA LEU A 114 -6.72 -1.25 -9.25
C LEU A 114 -5.87 -2.28 -8.48
N ALA A 115 -4.89 -2.91 -9.13
CA ALA A 115 -4.10 -3.97 -8.51
C ALA A 115 -3.26 -3.49 -7.30
N PRO A 116 -2.58 -2.33 -7.34
CA PRO A 116 -1.97 -1.72 -6.15
C PRO A 116 -2.91 -1.47 -4.98
N ASP A 117 -4.15 -1.02 -5.24
CA ASP A 117 -5.13 -0.84 -4.16
C ASP A 117 -5.59 -2.19 -3.57
N LEU A 118 -5.86 -3.19 -4.42
CA LEU A 118 -6.20 -4.55 -3.96
C LEU A 118 -5.08 -5.17 -3.12
N LEU A 119 -3.81 -5.00 -3.52
CA LEU A 119 -2.67 -5.48 -2.75
C LEU A 119 -2.59 -4.76 -1.39
N ARG A 120 -2.65 -3.42 -1.34
CA ARG A 120 -2.67 -2.70 -0.04
C ARG A 120 -3.82 -3.19 0.86
N GLY A 121 -4.99 -3.47 0.29
CA GLY A 121 -6.13 -4.02 1.00
C GLY A 121 -5.89 -5.40 1.60
N LEU A 122 -5.31 -6.32 0.81
CA LEU A 122 -4.93 -7.65 1.29
C LEU A 122 -3.87 -7.57 2.37
N LEU A 123 -2.81 -6.77 2.17
CA LEU A 123 -1.74 -6.61 3.16
C LEU A 123 -2.25 -6.03 4.48
N MET A 124 -3.28 -5.16 4.47
CA MET A 124 -3.89 -4.62 5.69
C MET A 124 -4.64 -5.71 6.48
N ILE A 125 -5.38 -6.57 5.78
CA ILE A 125 -6.09 -7.72 6.35
C ILE A 125 -5.10 -8.75 6.93
N VAL A 126 -4.02 -9.04 6.20
CA VAL A 126 -2.97 -9.98 6.62
C VAL A 126 -2.19 -9.43 7.81
N MET A 127 -1.76 -8.16 7.77
CA MET A 127 -1.02 -7.50 8.86
C MET A 127 -1.80 -7.56 10.18
N ALA A 128 -3.13 -7.44 10.13
CA ALA A 128 -3.97 -7.52 11.31
C ALA A 128 -3.92 -8.90 12.02
N LEU A 129 -3.54 -9.99 11.34
CA LEU A 129 -3.33 -11.30 11.98
C LEU A 129 -2.16 -11.26 12.97
N ASP A 130 -1.04 -10.65 12.58
CA ASP A 130 0.17 -10.52 13.40
C ASP A 130 -0.11 -9.70 14.67
N HIS A 131 -0.80 -8.58 14.50
CA HIS A 131 -1.18 -7.70 15.60
C HIS A 131 -2.25 -8.29 16.51
N ASN A 132 -3.16 -9.12 15.98
CA ASN A 132 -4.12 -9.86 16.79
C ASN A 132 -3.44 -10.92 17.66
N ALA A 133 -2.34 -11.55 17.19
CA ALA A 133 -1.58 -12.51 17.98
C ALA A 133 -0.84 -11.84 19.14
N ILE A 134 -0.33 -10.63 18.92
CA ILE A 134 0.25 -9.78 19.98
C ILE A 134 -0.84 -9.39 20.98
N ALA A 135 -1.94 -8.79 20.54
CA ALA A 135 -2.98 -8.26 21.43
C ALA A 135 -3.74 -9.31 22.26
N LEU A 136 -3.66 -10.59 21.88
CA LEU A 136 -4.23 -11.73 22.60
C LEU A 136 -3.19 -12.59 23.32
N HIS A 137 -1.89 -12.28 23.20
CA HIS A 137 -0.77 -13.12 23.66
C HIS A 137 -0.88 -14.60 23.20
N THR A 138 -1.40 -14.85 21.99
CA THR A 138 -1.71 -16.21 21.50
C THR A 138 -0.45 -17.05 21.23
N TRP A 139 0.66 -16.42 20.86
CA TRP A 139 1.98 -17.06 20.70
C TRP A 139 3.11 -16.02 20.69
N THR A 140 4.35 -16.48 20.91
CA THR A 140 5.54 -15.63 20.82
C THR A 140 5.73 -15.06 19.41
N HIS A 141 6.02 -13.75 19.32
CA HIS A 141 6.12 -13.01 18.06
C HIS A 141 7.37 -13.38 17.26
N GLY A 142 7.23 -14.36 16.37
CA GLY A 142 8.28 -14.78 15.44
C GLY A 142 8.12 -16.24 14.99
N THR A 143 8.74 -16.55 13.86
CA THR A 143 8.84 -17.93 13.33
C THR A 143 9.62 -18.85 14.26
N GLY A 144 10.65 -18.34 14.96
CA GLY A 144 11.60 -19.13 15.76
C GLY A 144 11.32 -19.21 17.27
N ARG A 145 10.08 -18.97 17.74
CA ARG A 145 9.70 -18.79 19.17
C ARG A 145 10.59 -17.79 19.95
N ALA A 146 11.26 -16.91 19.22
CA ALA A 146 12.23 -15.92 19.67
C ALA A 146 12.21 -14.74 18.67
N SER A 147 12.97 -13.68 18.94
CA SER A 147 13.06 -12.53 18.01
C SER A 147 13.61 -12.95 16.65
N GLU A 148 13.05 -12.38 15.58
CA GLU A 148 13.53 -12.51 14.20
C GLU A 148 14.61 -11.46 13.90
N SER A 149 15.57 -11.36 14.82
CA SER A 149 16.70 -10.44 14.79
C SER A 149 17.98 -11.14 14.32
N ASP A 150 18.91 -10.38 13.76
CA ASP A 150 20.22 -10.88 13.39
C ASP A 150 21.01 -11.40 14.60
N GLY A 151 21.79 -12.47 14.42
CA GLY A 151 22.62 -13.04 15.49
C GLY A 151 21.85 -13.72 16.65
N PHE A 152 20.53 -13.91 16.55
CA PHE A 152 19.75 -14.66 17.54
C PHE A 152 19.57 -16.16 17.20
N PRO A 153 19.97 -17.10 18.08
CA PRO A 153 19.89 -18.53 17.78
C PRO A 153 18.46 -19.08 17.90
N VAL A 154 17.97 -19.67 16.81
CA VAL A 154 16.65 -20.32 16.73
C VAL A 154 16.77 -21.78 17.19
N ARG A 155 16.29 -22.05 18.40
CA ARG A 155 16.32 -23.40 19.01
C ARG A 155 15.09 -24.25 18.68
N ARG A 156 13.93 -23.63 18.43
CA ARG A 156 12.67 -24.30 18.05
C ARG A 156 11.80 -23.36 17.23
N PHE A 157 11.22 -23.84 16.14
CA PHE A 157 10.18 -23.08 15.44
C PHE A 157 8.88 -23.00 16.24
N ASN A 158 8.04 -22.04 15.88
CA ASN A 158 6.68 -21.95 16.37
C ASN A 158 5.81 -23.08 15.77
N PHE A 159 4.64 -23.32 16.37
CA PHE A 159 3.75 -24.36 15.86
C PHE A 159 3.18 -23.98 14.48
N PRO A 160 2.73 -24.94 13.65
CA PRO A 160 2.53 -24.71 12.21
C PRO A 160 1.64 -23.52 11.83
N VAL A 161 0.55 -23.27 12.58
CA VAL A 161 -0.34 -22.12 12.32
C VAL A 161 0.34 -20.79 12.65
N ALA A 162 1.01 -20.69 13.80
CA ALA A 162 1.76 -19.48 14.18
C ALA A 162 2.91 -19.19 13.20
N TYR A 163 3.65 -20.23 12.79
CA TYR A 163 4.69 -20.11 11.76
C TYR A 163 4.10 -19.63 10.44
N ALA A 164 3.04 -20.27 9.93
CA ALA A 164 2.42 -19.93 8.65
C ALA A 164 1.81 -18.52 8.63
N VAL A 165 1.13 -18.11 9.71
CA VAL A 165 0.65 -16.72 9.87
C VAL A 165 1.83 -15.76 9.84
N ARG A 166 2.91 -16.05 10.57
CA ARG A 166 4.08 -15.17 10.61
C ARG A 166 4.73 -15.02 9.24
N THR A 167 5.04 -16.13 8.55
CA THR A 167 5.59 -16.12 7.18
C THR A 167 4.69 -15.36 6.20
N LEU A 168 3.36 -15.47 6.31
CA LEU A 168 2.43 -14.71 5.49
C LEU A 168 2.50 -13.20 5.79
N THR A 169 2.61 -12.82 7.07
CA THR A 169 2.67 -11.42 7.50
C THR A 169 4.00 -10.72 7.16
N HIS A 170 5.07 -11.48 6.91
CA HIS A 170 6.34 -10.92 6.40
C HIS A 170 6.17 -10.19 5.06
N LEU A 171 5.13 -10.50 4.27
CA LEU A 171 4.82 -9.78 3.03
C LEU A 171 4.43 -8.31 3.25
N CYS A 172 3.91 -7.96 4.43
CA CYS A 172 3.23 -6.69 4.68
C CYS A 172 4.15 -5.47 4.62
N ALA A 173 5.22 -5.45 5.42
CA ALA A 173 6.12 -4.29 5.47
C ALA A 173 6.84 -4.03 4.11
N PRO A 174 7.48 -5.04 3.47
CA PRO A 174 7.99 -4.94 2.10
C PRO A 174 6.95 -4.41 1.12
N GLY A 175 5.74 -4.97 1.13
CA GLY A 175 4.68 -4.60 0.22
C GLY A 175 4.20 -3.16 0.40
N PHE A 176 4.08 -2.69 1.65
CA PHE A 176 3.72 -1.30 1.92
C PHE A 176 4.82 -0.33 1.50
N THR A 177 6.09 -0.58 1.85
CA THR A 177 7.20 0.30 1.50
C THR A 177 7.43 0.33 -0.02
N PHE A 178 7.29 -0.80 -0.71
CA PHE A 178 7.30 -0.89 -2.18
C PHE A 178 6.16 -0.11 -2.84
N LEU A 179 4.91 -0.30 -2.38
CA LEU A 179 3.75 0.41 -2.93
C LEU A 179 3.74 1.91 -2.57
N LEU A 180 4.44 2.29 -1.50
CA LEU A 180 4.73 3.67 -1.12
C LEU A 180 5.70 4.32 -2.10
N GLY A 181 6.81 3.65 -2.43
CA GLY A 181 7.75 4.08 -3.48
C GLY A 181 7.07 4.23 -4.84
N MET A 182 6.24 3.26 -5.24
CA MET A 182 5.38 3.38 -6.42
C MET A 182 4.48 4.62 -6.33
N GLY A 183 3.86 4.83 -5.17
CA GLY A 183 2.96 5.96 -4.89
C GLY A 183 3.63 7.33 -5.02
N VAL A 184 4.93 7.45 -4.72
CA VAL A 184 5.72 8.67 -4.96
C VAL A 184 5.71 9.06 -6.44
N VAL A 185 5.96 8.11 -7.35
CA VAL A 185 5.99 8.39 -8.81
C VAL A 185 4.63 8.87 -9.32
N TYR A 186 3.54 8.24 -8.85
CA TYR A 186 2.18 8.66 -9.20
C TYR A 186 1.84 10.03 -8.62
N LEU A 187 2.26 10.35 -7.39
CA LEU A 187 2.09 11.69 -6.82
C LEU A 187 2.88 12.72 -7.64
N GLY A 188 4.16 12.46 -7.90
CA GLY A 188 5.05 13.35 -8.66
C GLY A 188 4.46 13.71 -10.02
N ARG A 189 4.06 12.70 -10.82
CA ARG A 189 3.44 12.93 -12.13
C ARG A 189 2.06 13.57 -12.04
N SER A 190 1.27 13.31 -11.00
CA SER A 190 -0.02 14.00 -10.81
C SER A 190 0.14 15.46 -10.37
N ARG A 191 1.10 15.78 -9.49
CA ARG A 191 1.26 17.12 -8.93
C ARG A 191 2.07 18.04 -9.84
N ARG A 192 3.21 17.58 -10.34
CA ARG A 192 4.03 18.35 -11.29
C ARG A 192 3.43 18.33 -12.70
N GLY A 193 3.10 17.15 -13.21
CA GLY A 193 2.67 16.98 -14.60
C GLY A 193 1.24 17.45 -14.91
N LYS A 194 0.29 17.33 -13.97
CA LYS A 194 -1.12 17.77 -14.20
C LYS A 194 -1.51 19.06 -13.49
N LEU A 195 -0.89 19.38 -12.35
CA LEU A 195 -1.24 20.56 -11.53
C LEU A 195 -0.12 21.62 -11.48
N GLY A 196 0.95 21.46 -12.27
CA GLY A 196 2.02 22.46 -12.40
C GLY A 196 2.81 22.75 -11.11
N TRP A 197 2.80 21.87 -10.11
CA TRP A 197 3.52 22.13 -8.85
C TRP A 197 5.03 22.25 -9.10
N SER A 198 5.67 23.23 -8.45
CA SER A 198 7.13 23.34 -8.42
C SER A 198 7.76 22.21 -7.60
N ALA A 199 9.04 21.91 -7.87
CA ALA A 199 9.80 20.93 -7.10
C ALA A 199 9.83 21.27 -5.60
N GLY A 200 10.03 22.56 -5.26
CA GLY A 200 9.98 23.05 -3.87
C GLY A 200 8.62 22.88 -3.19
N ARG A 201 7.51 23.11 -3.91
CA ARG A 201 6.15 22.85 -3.36
C ARG A 201 5.97 21.37 -3.05
N LEU A 202 6.41 20.47 -3.93
CA LEU A 202 6.32 19.03 -3.69
C LEU A 202 7.23 18.58 -2.54
N ALA A 203 8.47 19.06 -2.47
CA ALA A 203 9.39 18.78 -1.36
C ALA A 203 8.81 19.24 -0.01
N ARG A 204 8.23 20.45 0.06
CA ARG A 204 7.53 20.94 1.26
C ARG A 204 6.34 20.06 1.63
N TYR A 205 5.52 19.63 0.65
CA TYR A 205 4.41 18.71 0.89
C TYR A 205 4.87 17.37 1.49
N LEU A 206 5.95 16.80 0.96
CA LEU A 206 6.56 15.57 1.49
C LEU A 206 7.05 15.75 2.93
N ALA A 207 7.78 16.83 3.20
CA ALA A 207 8.31 17.14 4.53
C ALA A 207 7.19 17.39 5.57
N VAL A 208 6.14 18.15 5.21
CA VAL A 208 4.97 18.38 6.08
C VAL A 208 4.24 17.07 6.38
N ARG A 209 4.04 16.20 5.37
CA ARG A 209 3.43 14.88 5.59
C ARG A 209 4.27 14.02 6.53
N THR A 210 5.60 14.08 6.40
CA THR A 210 6.54 13.36 7.27
C THR A 210 6.43 13.85 8.70
N ALA A 211 6.47 15.17 8.92
CA ALA A 211 6.31 15.77 10.25
C ALA A 211 4.97 15.40 10.91
N VAL A 212 3.86 15.42 10.15
CA VAL A 212 2.53 15.01 10.66
C VAL A 212 2.50 13.53 11.05
N LEU A 213 3.06 12.62 10.23
CA LEU A 213 3.10 11.19 10.55
C LEU A 213 4.06 10.88 11.73
N THR A 214 5.16 11.62 11.88
CA THR A 214 6.02 11.55 13.06
C THR A 214 5.27 12.01 14.32
N GLY A 215 4.53 13.12 14.24
CA GLY A 215 3.68 13.59 15.34
C GLY A 215 2.61 12.58 15.74
N VAL A 216 1.97 11.93 14.76
CA VAL A 216 1.04 10.81 15.02
C VAL A 216 1.76 9.64 15.69
N THR A 217 2.99 9.29 15.30
CA THR A 217 3.77 8.22 15.93
C THR A 217 4.02 8.51 17.43
N VAL A 218 4.29 9.76 17.79
CA VAL A 218 4.46 10.19 19.20
C VAL A 218 3.16 10.10 19.98
N VAL A 219 2.08 10.71 19.46
CA VAL A 219 0.75 10.67 20.12
C VAL A 219 0.26 9.23 20.28
N PHE A 220 0.46 8.40 19.26
CA PHE A 220 0.07 6.99 19.25
C PHE A 220 0.84 6.18 20.30
N GLY A 221 2.15 6.41 20.45
CA GLY A 221 2.95 5.77 21.51
C GLY A 221 2.43 6.10 22.91
N LEU A 222 2.21 7.39 23.18
CA LEU A 222 1.67 7.86 24.45
C LEU A 222 0.31 7.25 24.76
N VAL A 223 -0.60 7.21 23.78
CA VAL A 223 -1.96 6.68 23.96
C VAL A 223 -1.97 5.17 24.15
N VAL A 224 -1.31 4.40 23.28
CA VAL A 224 -1.37 2.93 23.31
C VAL A 224 -0.62 2.32 24.49
N THR A 225 0.43 2.98 24.98
CA THR A 225 1.24 2.50 26.12
C THR A 225 0.89 3.15 27.46
N GLY A 226 -0.18 3.96 27.53
CA GLY A 226 -0.55 4.68 28.75
C GLY A 226 0.54 5.63 29.27
N GLY A 227 1.34 6.20 28.36
CA GLY A 227 2.47 7.09 28.69
C GLY A 227 3.79 6.40 29.06
N ARG A 228 3.87 5.06 29.02
CA ARG A 228 5.13 4.31 29.24
C ARG A 228 6.18 4.61 28.16
N VAL A 229 5.76 4.76 26.91
CA VAL A 229 6.61 5.05 25.73
C VAL A 229 6.10 6.31 25.05
N TRP A 230 6.96 7.32 24.82
CA TRP A 230 6.56 8.53 24.09
C TRP A 230 6.85 8.43 22.59
N PHE A 231 7.84 7.64 22.19
CA PHE A 231 8.16 7.40 20.78
C PHE A 231 8.01 5.91 20.45
N LEU A 232 6.91 5.53 19.79
CA LEU A 232 6.60 4.15 19.43
C LEU A 232 6.60 3.97 17.90
N ASN A 233 7.79 3.87 17.31
CA ASN A 233 7.94 3.58 15.89
C ASN A 233 7.81 2.07 15.63
N MET A 234 6.56 1.60 15.53
CA MET A 234 6.26 0.25 15.04
C MET A 234 6.32 0.16 13.51
N VAL A 235 5.92 1.18 12.74
CA VAL A 235 6.08 1.24 11.27
C VAL A 235 5.99 2.68 10.73
N LEU A 236 5.13 3.53 11.33
CA LEU A 236 4.73 4.82 10.74
C LEU A 236 5.87 5.82 10.51
N PHE A 237 6.82 5.95 11.44
CA PHE A 237 7.94 6.87 11.28
C PHE A 237 8.91 6.38 10.19
N ALA A 238 9.16 5.07 10.10
CA ALA A 238 9.91 4.48 8.99
C ALA A 238 9.28 4.82 7.62
N LEU A 239 7.99 4.52 7.44
CA LEU A 239 7.28 4.85 6.20
C LEU A 239 7.24 6.36 5.91
N ALA A 240 7.15 7.20 6.94
CA ALA A 240 7.16 8.65 6.78
C ALA A 240 8.51 9.16 6.26
N VAL A 241 9.61 8.68 6.83
CA VAL A 241 10.98 8.99 6.39
C VAL A 241 11.26 8.42 5.00
N ASP A 242 10.93 7.15 4.74
CA ASP A 242 11.10 6.53 3.41
C ASP A 242 10.31 7.29 2.33
N TYR A 243 9.12 7.81 2.66
CA TYR A 243 8.34 8.62 1.74
C TYR A 243 9.01 9.94 1.38
N LEU A 244 9.68 10.58 2.35
CA LEU A 244 10.47 11.78 2.12
C LEU A 244 11.71 11.46 1.29
N LEU A 245 12.49 10.45 1.68
CA LEU A 245 13.73 10.07 0.99
C LEU A 245 13.47 9.62 -0.45
N ALA A 246 12.48 8.75 -0.68
CA ALA A 246 12.07 8.35 -2.02
C ALA A 246 11.49 9.51 -2.84
N GLY A 247 10.77 10.45 -2.20
CA GLY A 247 10.25 11.65 -2.83
C GLY A 247 11.31 12.65 -3.25
N LEU A 248 12.33 12.87 -2.41
CA LEU A 248 13.49 13.71 -2.72
C LEU A 248 14.38 13.06 -3.79
N LEU A 249 14.59 11.74 -3.72
CA LEU A 249 15.28 10.98 -4.77
C LEU A 249 14.55 11.10 -6.11
N TRP A 250 13.23 10.94 -6.14
CA TRP A 250 12.45 11.13 -7.37
C TRP A 250 12.57 12.56 -7.95
N LEU A 251 12.55 13.58 -7.09
CA LEU A 251 12.76 14.98 -7.50
C LEU A 251 14.16 15.24 -8.05
N ALA A 252 15.19 14.67 -7.41
CA ALA A 252 16.57 14.74 -7.90
C ALA A 252 16.70 14.10 -9.28
N MET A 253 16.12 12.91 -9.47
CA MET A 253 16.11 12.21 -10.76
C MET A 253 15.40 12.96 -11.87
N ASP A 254 14.21 13.53 -11.60
CA ASP A 254 13.47 14.33 -12.58
C ASP A 254 14.28 15.55 -13.08
N TRP A 255 15.13 16.11 -12.21
CA TRP A 255 16.06 17.18 -12.56
C TRP A 255 17.31 16.66 -13.31
N THR A 256 17.99 15.63 -12.80
CA THR A 256 19.21 15.09 -13.44
C THR A 256 18.92 14.42 -14.78
N GLU A 257 17.73 13.87 -15.00
CA GLU A 257 17.32 13.30 -16.30
C GLU A 257 17.33 14.36 -17.41
N GLY A 258 16.84 15.57 -17.12
CA GLY A 258 16.88 16.70 -18.05
C GLY A 258 18.31 17.15 -18.35
N LEU A 259 19.16 17.26 -17.32
CA LEU A 259 20.58 17.63 -17.49
C LEU A 259 21.34 16.62 -18.34
N VAL A 260 21.25 15.33 -18.01
CA VAL A 260 21.93 14.25 -18.75
C VAL A 260 21.40 14.16 -20.19
N THR A 261 20.10 14.41 -20.42
CA THR A 261 19.53 14.50 -21.77
C THR A 261 20.16 15.64 -22.57
N GLY A 262 20.28 16.85 -21.98
CA GLY A 262 20.89 18.01 -22.62
C GLY A 262 22.37 17.77 -22.97
N VAL A 263 23.15 17.22 -22.04
CA VAL A 263 24.57 16.89 -22.25
C VAL A 263 24.73 15.84 -23.36
N LEU A 264 23.94 14.76 -23.33
CA LEU A 264 23.98 13.71 -24.35
C LEU A 264 23.55 14.21 -25.74
N ALA A 265 22.50 15.04 -25.81
CA ALA A 265 22.05 15.63 -27.07
C ALA A 265 23.11 16.58 -27.66
N GLY A 266 23.77 17.39 -26.81
CA GLY A 266 24.88 18.25 -27.21
C GLY A 266 26.08 17.46 -27.76
N TRP A 267 26.49 16.39 -27.05
CA TRP A 267 27.57 15.51 -27.48
C TRP A 267 27.25 14.73 -28.77
N MET A 268 26.01 14.27 -28.94
CA MET A 268 25.57 13.66 -30.20
C MET A 268 25.53 14.67 -31.35
N LYS A 269 25.27 15.96 -31.08
CA LYS A 269 25.31 17.02 -32.09
C LYS A 269 26.74 17.33 -32.52
N SER A 270 27.69 17.51 -31.59
CA SER A 270 29.08 17.84 -31.94
C SER A 270 29.70 16.73 -32.80
N ARG A 271 29.55 15.47 -32.37
CA ARG A 271 30.08 14.30 -33.07
C ARG A 271 29.44 14.04 -34.43
N ALA A 272 28.26 14.60 -34.69
CA ALA A 272 27.64 14.57 -36.03
C ALA A 272 28.17 15.70 -36.92
N GLY A 273 28.47 16.87 -36.37
CA GLY A 273 29.12 17.97 -37.10
C GLY A 273 30.51 17.58 -37.60
N GLU A 274 31.34 17.01 -36.72
CA GLU A 274 32.68 16.50 -37.10
C GLU A 274 32.65 15.39 -38.17
N ALA A 275 31.52 14.71 -38.38
CA ALA A 275 31.36 13.72 -39.45
C ALA A 275 30.79 14.32 -40.75
N ASP A 276 29.95 15.36 -40.67
CA ASP A 276 29.47 16.11 -41.85
C ASP A 276 30.58 17.02 -42.41
N ASP A 277 31.49 17.54 -41.58
CA ASP A 277 32.66 18.33 -42.04
C ASP A 277 33.63 17.46 -42.87
N ASP A 278 33.77 16.17 -42.56
CA ASP A 278 34.57 15.18 -43.31
C ASP A 278 33.88 14.73 -44.63
N GLU A 279 32.53 14.72 -44.70
CA GLU A 279 31.77 14.47 -45.94
C GLU A 279 31.50 15.74 -46.77
N GLY A 280 31.68 16.92 -46.17
CA GLY A 280 31.28 18.24 -46.70
C GLY A 280 31.95 18.62 -48.02
N GLU A 281 33.14 18.10 -48.30
CA GLU A 281 33.84 18.29 -49.59
C GLU A 281 33.11 17.64 -50.79
N ARG A 282 32.05 16.83 -50.59
CA ARG A 282 31.48 15.96 -51.65
C ARG A 282 29.99 16.09 -51.94
N ARG A 283 29.26 17.09 -51.42
CA ARG A 283 27.79 17.24 -51.67
C ARG A 283 27.41 18.46 -52.52
N PRO A 284 26.49 18.32 -53.51
CA PRO A 284 26.08 19.43 -54.39
C PRO A 284 25.04 20.37 -53.73
N LEU A 285 25.19 21.66 -53.99
CA LEU A 285 24.56 22.81 -53.31
C LEU A 285 23.05 23.07 -53.61
N LEU A 286 22.24 22.06 -53.92
CA LEU A 286 20.86 22.26 -54.43
C LEU A 286 19.78 21.44 -53.70
N THR A 287 19.57 21.67 -52.40
CA THR A 287 18.38 21.21 -51.62
C THR A 287 18.15 22.09 -50.38
N GLY A 288 17.63 23.31 -50.57
CA GLY A 288 17.52 24.32 -49.48
C GLY A 288 16.37 24.12 -48.48
N GLU A 289 15.22 23.57 -48.91
CA GLU A 289 14.04 23.42 -48.03
C GLU A 289 13.97 22.05 -47.36
N THR A 290 14.35 20.98 -48.07
CA THR A 290 14.32 19.60 -47.56
C THR A 290 15.32 19.38 -46.42
N THR A 291 16.44 20.10 -46.42
CA THR A 291 17.50 20.01 -45.41
C THR A 291 17.09 20.64 -44.07
N VAL A 292 16.26 21.69 -44.06
CA VAL A 292 15.76 22.29 -42.80
C VAL A 292 14.78 21.35 -42.09
N ALA A 293 13.86 20.73 -42.83
CA ALA A 293 12.96 19.72 -42.28
C ALA A 293 13.73 18.48 -41.78
N ALA A 294 14.63 17.92 -42.61
CA ALA A 294 15.41 16.74 -42.24
C ALA A 294 16.38 16.99 -41.07
N SER A 295 16.96 18.19 -40.94
CA SER A 295 17.81 18.54 -39.79
C SER A 295 17.01 18.76 -38.50
N GLY A 296 15.76 19.24 -38.59
CA GLY A 296 14.80 19.25 -37.49
C GLY A 296 14.48 17.84 -37.00
N GLU A 297 14.06 16.94 -37.88
CA GLU A 297 13.78 15.53 -37.55
C GLU A 297 15.02 14.80 -37.00
N ALA A 298 16.21 15.10 -37.53
CA ALA A 298 17.48 14.58 -37.01
C ALA A 298 17.81 15.11 -35.61
N LEU A 299 17.48 16.37 -35.30
CA LEU A 299 17.69 16.95 -33.97
C LEU A 299 16.71 16.38 -32.94
N ASP A 300 15.43 16.23 -33.32
CA ASP A 300 14.39 15.65 -32.46
C ASP A 300 14.66 14.17 -32.17
N SER A 301 15.07 13.39 -33.18
CA SER A 301 15.44 11.97 -32.99
C SER A 301 16.69 11.78 -32.12
N ARG A 302 17.71 12.65 -32.25
CA ARG A 302 18.88 12.69 -31.33
C ARG A 302 18.46 13.02 -29.91
N THR A 303 17.59 14.02 -29.73
CA THR A 303 17.09 14.43 -28.41
C THR A 303 16.24 13.33 -27.76
N ALA A 304 15.37 12.66 -28.52
CA ALA A 304 14.60 11.51 -28.07
C ALA A 304 15.50 10.32 -27.69
N ARG A 305 16.58 10.07 -28.45
CA ARG A 305 17.59 9.04 -28.13
C ARG A 305 18.36 9.37 -26.86
N ALA A 306 18.78 10.62 -26.68
CA ALA A 306 19.44 11.11 -25.47
C ALA A 306 18.53 10.98 -24.24
N ALA A 307 17.25 11.34 -24.36
CA ALA A 307 16.26 11.19 -23.29
C ALA A 307 16.03 9.70 -22.92
N SER A 308 15.95 8.82 -23.93
CA SER A 308 15.85 7.38 -23.71
C SER A 308 17.07 6.82 -22.97
N ILE A 309 18.30 7.18 -23.38
CA ILE A 309 19.53 6.74 -22.70
C ILE A 309 19.56 7.26 -21.25
N SER A 310 19.25 8.55 -21.04
CA SER A 310 19.14 9.15 -19.71
C SER A 310 18.18 8.38 -18.81
N TRP A 311 16.97 8.05 -19.30
CA TRP A 311 15.97 7.29 -18.56
C TRP A 311 16.45 5.88 -18.17
N HIS A 312 17.16 5.18 -19.06
CA HIS A 312 17.73 3.87 -18.76
C HIS A 312 18.85 3.92 -17.72
N ILE A 313 19.76 4.89 -17.83
CA ILE A 313 20.82 5.13 -16.82
C ILE A 313 20.20 5.36 -15.44
N HIS A 314 19.22 6.25 -15.35
CA HIS A 314 18.55 6.58 -14.09
C HIS A 314 17.80 5.39 -13.48
N ASN A 315 17.19 4.52 -14.29
CA ASN A 315 16.59 3.28 -13.81
C ASN A 315 17.64 2.26 -13.34
N ALA A 316 18.79 2.16 -14.02
CA ALA A 316 19.90 1.32 -13.58
C ALA A 316 20.49 1.80 -12.24
N VAL A 317 20.62 3.11 -12.03
CA VAL A 317 21.01 3.71 -10.74
C VAL A 317 20.03 3.32 -9.63
N LEU A 318 18.71 3.37 -9.86
CA LEU A 318 17.73 2.90 -8.87
C LEU A 318 17.87 1.41 -8.54
N LEU A 319 18.11 0.56 -9.55
CA LEU A 319 18.33 -0.87 -9.33
C LEU A 319 19.59 -1.12 -8.48
N ILE A 320 20.71 -0.49 -8.84
CA ILE A 320 21.97 -0.58 -8.10
C ILE A 320 21.80 -0.06 -6.67
N LEU A 321 21.14 1.08 -6.48
CA LEU A 321 20.91 1.65 -5.16
C LEU A 321 19.98 0.75 -4.30
N SER A 322 18.97 0.12 -4.90
CA SER A 322 18.12 -0.88 -4.22
C SER A 322 18.91 -2.11 -3.77
N LEU A 323 19.94 -2.51 -4.52
CA LEU A 323 20.81 -3.64 -4.16
C LEU A 323 21.79 -3.24 -3.04
N ILE A 324 22.43 -2.08 -3.15
CA ILE A 324 23.32 -1.53 -2.11
C ILE A 324 22.57 -1.37 -0.78
N THR A 325 21.34 -0.82 -0.82
CA THR A 325 20.51 -0.55 0.37
C THR A 325 19.77 -1.78 0.93
N ILE A 326 19.95 -2.98 0.36
CA ILE A 326 19.61 -4.23 1.07
C ILE A 326 20.88 -4.90 1.63
N TRP A 327 21.98 -4.87 0.88
CA TRP A 327 23.27 -5.37 1.34
C TRP A 327 23.85 -4.60 2.53
N TRP A 328 23.57 -3.29 2.66
CA TRP A 328 24.05 -2.50 3.79
C TRP A 328 23.50 -2.95 5.15
N ASN A 329 22.37 -3.66 5.18
CA ASN A 329 21.81 -4.22 6.42
C ASN A 329 22.68 -5.37 6.94
N ILE A 330 23.37 -6.05 6.02
CA ILE A 330 24.36 -7.08 6.34
C ILE A 330 25.66 -6.42 6.78
N TRP A 331 26.17 -5.44 6.01
CA TRP A 331 27.41 -4.73 6.35
C TRP A 331 27.35 -3.93 7.66
N LEU A 332 26.15 -3.55 8.12
CA LEU A 332 25.89 -2.85 9.38
C LEU A 332 25.42 -3.79 10.51
N SER A 333 25.20 -5.08 10.25
CA SER A 333 24.92 -6.07 11.30
C SER A 333 26.17 -6.26 12.16
N GLU A 334 26.02 -6.15 13.49
CA GLU A 334 27.14 -6.21 14.43
C GLU A 334 27.91 -7.55 14.31
N ASN A 335 27.19 -8.63 14.00
CA ASN A 335 27.74 -9.99 13.88
C ASN A 335 27.71 -10.54 12.44
N ASN A 336 27.31 -9.76 11.43
CA ASN A 336 27.04 -10.20 10.05
C ASN A 336 26.11 -11.44 9.99
N GLY A 337 25.19 -11.57 10.95
CA GLY A 337 24.28 -12.71 11.05
C GLY A 337 24.84 -13.99 11.70
N HIS A 338 26.08 -13.99 12.20
CA HIS A 338 26.65 -15.14 12.90
C HIS A 338 26.20 -15.21 14.37
N CYS A 339 25.63 -16.35 14.75
CA CYS A 339 25.25 -16.64 16.14
C CYS A 339 26.41 -17.24 16.94
N GLN A 340 26.74 -16.65 18.09
CA GLN A 340 27.64 -17.29 19.06
C GLN A 340 26.87 -18.36 19.88
N ALA A 341 27.51 -19.50 20.13
CA ALA A 341 26.82 -20.69 20.65
C ALA A 341 26.47 -20.63 22.16
N GLU A 342 27.07 -19.69 22.90
CA GLU A 342 27.00 -19.63 24.36
C GLU A 342 26.74 -18.19 24.85
N SER A 343 26.02 -18.05 25.96
CA SER A 343 25.70 -16.78 26.64
C SER A 343 24.87 -15.73 25.88
N SER A 344 23.62 -16.06 25.56
CA SER A 344 22.53 -15.06 25.69
C SER A 344 21.26 -15.73 26.21
N ALA A 345 20.71 -15.16 27.29
CA ALA A 345 19.35 -15.47 27.72
C ALA A 345 18.37 -15.06 26.62
N PRO A 346 17.18 -15.68 26.52
CA PRO A 346 16.15 -15.20 25.60
C PRO A 346 15.90 -13.70 25.83
N PHE A 347 15.72 -12.94 24.75
CA PHE A 347 15.35 -11.52 24.81
C PHE A 347 13.89 -11.39 25.29
N MET A 348 13.68 -11.66 26.57
CA MET A 348 12.52 -11.20 27.33
C MET A 348 12.62 -9.69 27.51
N PHE A 349 11.48 -9.05 27.72
CA PHE A 349 11.35 -7.60 27.97
C PHE A 349 11.84 -7.20 29.38
N THR A 350 12.97 -7.75 29.85
CA THR A 350 13.49 -7.51 31.20
C THR A 350 13.91 -6.06 31.37
N SER A 351 13.29 -5.38 32.33
CA SER A 351 13.49 -3.95 32.65
C SER A 351 14.79 -3.64 33.41
N SER A 352 15.76 -4.56 33.40
CA SER A 352 16.97 -4.49 34.21
C SER A 352 18.22 -4.55 33.35
N SER A 353 18.83 -3.38 33.12
CA SER A 353 20.29 -3.33 33.04
C SER A 353 20.84 -3.98 34.32
N PRO A 354 21.77 -4.95 34.25
CA PRO A 354 22.36 -5.50 35.47
C PRO A 354 23.13 -4.39 36.20
N PRO A 355 23.11 -4.36 37.55
CA PRO A 355 23.94 -3.43 38.30
C PRO A 355 25.42 -3.68 37.99
N PHE A 356 26.18 -2.59 37.95
CA PHE A 356 27.56 -2.52 37.49
C PHE A 356 28.55 -3.22 38.45
N THR A 357 28.55 -4.56 38.50
CA THR A 357 29.56 -5.36 39.25
C THR A 357 29.71 -6.79 38.70
N SER A 358 30.54 -6.98 37.66
CA SER A 358 31.35 -8.20 37.52
C SER A 358 32.49 -7.99 36.49
N THR A 359 33.71 -8.12 36.99
CA THR A 359 35.02 -8.36 36.37
C THR A 359 35.10 -8.49 34.83
N PRO A 360 36.03 -7.79 34.15
CA PRO A 360 36.17 -7.86 32.69
C PRO A 360 36.76 -9.21 32.23
N SER A 361 35.91 -10.12 31.76
CA SER A 361 36.35 -11.22 30.90
C SER A 361 36.67 -10.66 29.51
N SER A 362 37.93 -10.82 29.08
CA SER A 362 38.50 -10.23 27.87
C SER A 362 37.86 -10.69 26.56
N ALA A 363 36.74 -10.08 26.19
CA ALA A 363 36.20 -10.07 24.84
C ALA A 363 35.84 -8.62 24.49
N THR A 364 36.80 -7.87 23.96
CA THR A 364 36.56 -6.52 23.43
C THR A 364 35.79 -6.62 22.12
N THR A 365 34.49 -6.92 22.20
CA THR A 365 33.56 -6.70 21.10
C THR A 365 33.42 -5.19 20.92
N THR A 366 34.23 -4.64 20.03
CA THR A 366 34.04 -3.28 19.50
C THR A 366 32.70 -3.24 18.78
N THR A 367 31.66 -2.85 19.51
CA THR A 367 30.33 -2.55 18.97
C THR A 367 30.50 -1.39 17.99
N THR A 368 30.39 -1.69 16.69
CA THR A 368 30.48 -0.71 15.60
C THR A 368 29.25 0.21 15.57
N ALA A 369 28.11 -0.26 16.09
CA ALA A 369 26.91 0.53 16.21
C ALA A 369 27.03 1.57 17.36
N PRO A 370 26.64 2.84 17.14
CA PRO A 370 26.73 3.88 18.16
C PRO A 370 25.86 3.55 19.38
N GLN A 371 26.24 4.03 20.56
CA GLN A 371 25.43 3.86 21.78
C GLN A 371 24.27 4.86 21.88
N ASN A 372 24.37 6.03 21.21
CA ASN A 372 23.33 7.05 21.26
C ASN A 372 22.06 6.58 20.49
N PRO A 373 20.88 6.53 21.13
CA PRO A 373 19.66 6.03 20.49
C PRO A 373 19.24 6.85 19.26
N LEU A 374 19.51 8.17 19.24
CA LEU A 374 19.21 9.03 18.09
C LEU A 374 20.08 8.74 16.86
N LEU A 375 21.24 8.11 17.04
CA LEU A 375 22.07 7.63 15.95
C LEU A 375 21.71 6.19 15.56
N ARG A 376 21.38 5.32 16.54
CA ARG A 376 20.93 3.95 16.27
C ARG A 376 19.65 3.89 15.45
N ILE A 377 18.67 4.74 15.77
CA ILE A 377 17.28 4.68 15.26
C ILE A 377 17.14 4.67 13.74
N TRP A 378 18.16 5.13 13.01
CA TRP A 378 18.17 5.17 11.55
C TRP A 378 18.42 3.81 10.89
N PHE A 379 19.27 2.98 11.49
CA PHE A 379 19.75 1.72 10.91
C PHE A 379 19.48 0.48 11.78
N TRP A 380 19.46 0.62 13.12
CA TRP A 380 19.27 -0.49 14.07
C TRP A 380 17.99 -0.33 14.91
N PRO A 381 17.34 -1.45 15.30
CA PRO A 381 16.25 -1.40 16.26
C PRO A 381 16.70 -0.77 17.59
N VAL A 382 15.81 -0.02 18.23
CA VAL A 382 16.03 0.62 19.53
C VAL A 382 14.88 0.25 20.46
N MET A 383 15.18 -0.46 21.55
CA MET A 383 14.21 -0.89 22.55
C MET A 383 14.62 -0.35 23.92
N ASP A 384 14.59 0.98 24.07
CA ASP A 384 15.02 1.68 25.29
C ASP A 384 13.82 2.11 26.13
N MET A 385 13.44 1.26 27.10
CA MET A 385 12.37 1.58 28.05
C MET A 385 12.76 2.71 29.03
N SER A 386 14.06 2.98 29.25
CA SER A 386 14.52 4.01 30.17
C SER A 386 14.38 5.41 29.57
N GLY A 387 14.81 5.59 28.32
CA GLY A 387 14.54 6.76 27.48
C GLY A 387 13.11 6.82 26.94
N ARG A 388 12.29 5.78 27.20
CA ARG A 388 10.90 5.62 26.75
C ARG A 388 10.74 5.70 25.22
N VAL A 389 11.71 5.13 24.50
CA VAL A 389 11.79 5.08 23.03
C VAL A 389 11.79 3.62 22.57
N MET A 390 10.80 3.26 21.76
CA MET A 390 10.71 1.97 21.09
C MET A 390 10.61 2.17 19.57
N SER A 391 11.56 1.64 18.83
CA SER A 391 11.67 1.76 17.38
C SER A 391 12.14 0.43 16.78
N GLY A 392 11.20 -0.45 16.45
CA GLY A 392 11.49 -1.75 15.83
C GLY A 392 11.79 -1.68 14.33
N PHE A 393 11.49 -0.54 13.68
CA PHE A 393 11.63 -0.35 12.23
C PHE A 393 12.55 0.83 11.92
N PRO A 394 13.87 0.61 11.78
CA PRO A 394 14.82 1.68 11.48
C PRO A 394 14.62 2.13 10.03
N PRO A 395 14.34 3.42 9.73
CA PRO A 395 13.92 3.83 8.39
C PRO A 395 14.85 3.36 7.27
N LEU A 396 16.16 3.56 7.43
CA LEU A 396 17.12 3.26 6.35
C LEU A 396 17.23 1.75 6.07
N ALA A 397 16.91 0.89 7.04
CA ALA A 397 16.88 -0.56 6.84
C ALA A 397 15.78 -1.01 5.83
N TRP A 398 14.76 -0.19 5.59
CA TRP A 398 13.63 -0.48 4.68
C TRP A 398 13.71 0.26 3.32
N LEU A 399 14.69 1.16 3.15
CA LEU A 399 14.78 2.06 2.00
C LEU A 399 14.88 1.34 0.64
N SER A 400 15.50 0.15 0.60
CA SER A 400 15.61 -0.69 -0.61
C SER A 400 14.25 -1.00 -1.24
N PHE A 401 13.23 -1.32 -0.43
CA PHE A 401 11.88 -1.58 -0.91
C PHE A 401 11.25 -0.33 -1.54
N ALA A 402 11.48 0.86 -0.95
CA ALA A 402 10.96 2.12 -1.47
C ALA A 402 11.62 2.50 -2.81
N ILE A 403 12.94 2.30 -2.93
CA ILE A 403 13.71 2.53 -4.16
C ILE A 403 13.25 1.57 -5.28
N LEU A 404 13.07 0.29 -4.97
CA LEU A 404 12.50 -0.68 -5.90
C LEU A 404 11.07 -0.28 -6.34
N GLY A 405 10.29 0.28 -5.41
CA GLY A 405 8.98 0.87 -5.67
C GLY A 405 9.02 2.05 -6.64
N LEU A 406 10.00 2.95 -6.50
CA LEU A 406 10.24 4.05 -7.47
C LEU A 406 10.54 3.51 -8.86
N LEU A 407 11.46 2.55 -8.97
CA LEU A 407 11.84 1.93 -10.24
C LEU A 407 10.62 1.29 -10.93
N TYR A 408 9.86 0.50 -10.18
CA TYR A 408 8.62 -0.12 -10.65
C TYR A 408 7.58 0.92 -11.11
N GLY A 409 7.34 1.97 -10.30
CA GLY A 409 6.43 3.07 -10.64
C GLY A 409 6.84 3.78 -11.93
N ARG A 410 8.13 4.04 -12.13
CA ARG A 410 8.68 4.66 -13.36
C ARG A 410 8.44 3.78 -14.58
N ILE A 411 8.74 2.48 -14.48
CA ILE A 411 8.55 1.50 -15.56
C ILE A 411 7.08 1.38 -15.97
N LEU A 412 6.14 1.44 -15.01
CA LEU A 412 4.71 1.39 -15.31
C LEU A 412 4.19 2.63 -16.02
N VAL A 413 4.49 3.84 -15.51
CA VAL A 413 3.95 5.07 -16.12
C VAL A 413 4.70 5.47 -17.40
N ALA A 414 5.85 4.85 -17.70
CA ALA A 414 6.51 4.98 -19.00
C ALA A 414 5.77 4.28 -20.16
N GLN A 415 4.96 3.25 -19.88
CA GLN A 415 4.19 2.53 -20.92
C GLN A 415 2.74 2.29 -20.47
N PRO A 416 1.90 3.35 -20.42
CA PRO A 416 0.53 3.27 -19.91
C PRO A 416 -0.41 2.42 -20.78
N SER A 417 -0.04 2.16 -22.04
CA SER A 417 -0.79 1.36 -23.01
C SER A 417 -0.41 -0.12 -23.03
N ARG A 418 0.44 -0.61 -22.10
CA ARG A 418 0.79 -2.05 -22.05
C ARG A 418 -0.46 -2.92 -21.92
N PRO A 419 -0.60 -3.98 -22.73
CA PRO A 419 -1.74 -4.89 -22.60
C PRO A 419 -1.67 -5.64 -21.26
N PRO A 420 -2.80 -5.92 -20.59
CA PRO A 420 -2.83 -6.59 -19.28
C PRO A 420 -2.05 -7.91 -19.23
N ARG A 421 -2.02 -8.68 -20.33
CA ARG A 421 -1.24 -9.92 -20.46
C ARG A 421 0.28 -9.68 -20.35
N ALA A 422 0.80 -8.59 -20.92
CA ALA A 422 2.22 -8.26 -20.82
C ALA A 422 2.59 -7.73 -19.42
N LEU A 423 1.69 -7.00 -18.75
CA LEU A 423 1.87 -6.62 -17.35
C LEU A 423 1.87 -7.86 -16.44
N PHE A 424 0.92 -8.78 -16.63
CA PHE A 424 0.87 -10.06 -15.91
C PHE A 424 2.17 -10.85 -16.11
N ALA A 425 2.60 -11.06 -17.36
CA ALA A 425 3.82 -11.79 -17.69
C ALA A 425 5.07 -11.12 -17.09
N GLY A 426 5.14 -9.79 -17.10
CA GLY A 426 6.21 -9.02 -16.46
C GLY A 426 6.26 -9.22 -14.94
N HIS A 427 5.11 -9.10 -14.25
CA HIS A 427 5.05 -9.32 -12.81
C HIS A 427 5.38 -10.77 -12.43
N ALA A 428 4.87 -11.74 -13.19
CA ALA A 428 5.15 -13.16 -12.98
C ALA A 428 6.64 -13.49 -13.21
N LEU A 429 7.24 -12.98 -14.31
CA LEU A 429 8.67 -13.17 -14.59
C LEU A 429 9.55 -12.58 -13.49
N VAL A 430 9.30 -11.33 -13.07
CA VAL A 430 10.11 -10.69 -12.03
C VAL A 430 9.89 -11.36 -10.67
N SER A 431 8.67 -11.82 -10.36
CA SER A 431 8.39 -12.66 -9.18
C SER A 431 9.20 -13.96 -9.18
N LEU A 432 9.27 -14.66 -10.32
CA LEU A 432 10.09 -15.86 -10.48
C LEU A 432 11.61 -15.57 -10.37
N LEU A 433 12.09 -14.43 -10.86
CA LEU A 433 13.47 -14.01 -10.68
C LEU A 433 13.79 -13.74 -9.20
N PHE A 434 12.90 -13.09 -8.46
CA PHE A 434 13.05 -12.91 -7.02
C PHE A 434 12.98 -14.24 -6.25
N ALA A 435 12.09 -15.16 -6.64
CA ALA A 435 12.04 -16.49 -6.06
C ALA A 435 13.33 -17.29 -6.33
N LEU A 436 13.90 -17.17 -7.53
CA LEU A 436 15.21 -17.75 -7.86
C LEU A 436 16.33 -17.15 -7.00
N VAL A 437 16.38 -15.82 -6.83
CA VAL A 437 17.34 -15.17 -5.92
C VAL A 437 17.20 -15.72 -4.50
N PHE A 438 15.97 -15.84 -3.98
CA PHE A 438 15.73 -16.45 -2.67
C PHE A 438 16.28 -17.88 -2.57
N VAL A 439 15.96 -18.75 -3.55
CA VAL A 439 16.51 -20.11 -3.60
C VAL A 439 18.04 -20.10 -3.63
N LEU A 440 18.66 -19.20 -4.40
CA LEU A 440 20.11 -19.07 -4.44
C LEU A 440 20.70 -18.60 -3.09
N THR A 441 20.05 -17.71 -2.34
CA THR A 441 20.52 -17.35 -0.98
C THR A 441 20.53 -18.56 -0.03
N ARG A 442 19.58 -19.48 -0.18
CA ARG A 442 19.48 -20.73 0.61
C ARG A 442 20.51 -21.78 0.20
N LEU A 443 20.80 -21.90 -1.10
CA LEU A 443 21.73 -22.90 -1.63
C LEU A 443 23.20 -22.48 -1.56
N LEU A 444 23.49 -21.19 -1.72
CA LEU A 444 24.86 -20.65 -1.80
C LEU A 444 25.35 -20.00 -0.50
N HIS A 445 24.50 -19.85 0.51
CA HIS A 445 24.81 -19.18 1.79
C HIS A 445 25.19 -17.70 1.66
N ILE A 446 24.72 -17.03 0.60
CA ILE A 446 25.02 -15.62 0.31
C ILE A 446 23.79 -14.77 0.62
N GLY A 447 23.99 -13.69 1.40
CA GLY A 447 22.96 -12.67 1.64
C GLY A 447 22.00 -12.95 2.79
N ASN A 448 22.39 -13.79 3.76
CA ASN A 448 21.59 -14.17 4.93
C ASN A 448 22.12 -13.56 6.22
N LEU A 449 21.22 -13.12 7.12
CA LEU A 449 21.54 -12.72 8.49
C LEU A 449 21.23 -13.83 9.54
N SER A 450 21.08 -15.06 9.07
CA SER A 450 20.75 -16.25 9.87
C SER A 450 21.82 -17.34 9.84
N GLU A 451 23.02 -17.01 9.36
CA GLU A 451 24.09 -17.96 9.04
C GLU A 451 24.71 -18.56 10.31
N GLY A 452 24.36 -19.81 10.61
CA GLY A 452 24.73 -20.49 11.86
C GLY A 452 23.76 -20.27 13.02
N CYS A 453 22.66 -19.54 12.80
CA CYS A 453 21.64 -19.28 13.83
C CYS A 453 20.57 -20.37 13.94
N LEU A 454 20.37 -21.19 12.91
CA LEU A 454 19.46 -22.33 12.97
C LEU A 454 20.07 -23.47 13.80
N GLN A 455 19.53 -23.69 15.00
CA GLN A 455 20.02 -24.68 15.98
C GLN A 455 18.86 -25.57 16.48
N THR A 456 17.93 -25.91 15.59
CA THR A 456 16.75 -26.71 15.93
C THR A 456 17.09 -28.21 15.94
N PRO A 457 16.19 -29.09 16.44
CA PRO A 457 16.39 -30.53 16.35
C PRO A 457 16.66 -31.04 14.93
N ALA A 458 16.18 -30.36 13.87
CA ALA A 458 16.50 -30.74 12.50
C ALA A 458 18.00 -30.59 12.19
N GLN A 459 18.61 -29.45 12.56
CA GLN A 459 20.05 -29.23 12.41
C GLN A 459 20.90 -30.09 13.36
N GLN A 460 20.38 -30.45 14.54
CA GLN A 460 21.09 -31.34 15.47
C GLN A 460 21.29 -32.76 14.95
N HIS A 461 20.41 -33.23 14.04
CA HIS A 461 20.56 -34.53 13.36
C HIS A 461 21.37 -34.45 12.07
N GLN A 462 21.74 -33.25 11.59
CA GLN A 462 22.60 -33.08 10.42
C GLN A 462 24.07 -33.37 10.76
N GLN A 463 24.82 -33.83 9.76
CA GLN A 463 26.27 -33.95 9.87
C GLN A 463 26.93 -32.56 9.79
N ARG A 464 28.07 -32.38 10.47
CA ARG A 464 28.83 -31.11 10.43
C ARG A 464 29.14 -30.72 8.98
N GLY A 465 28.88 -29.46 8.64
CA GLY A 465 29.09 -28.90 7.30
C GLY A 465 27.94 -29.11 6.31
N GLN A 466 26.84 -29.78 6.70
CA GLN A 466 25.62 -29.79 5.90
C GLN A 466 24.91 -28.43 5.94
N ASN A 467 24.18 -28.11 4.86
CA ASN A 467 23.45 -26.86 4.73
C ASN A 467 22.28 -26.79 5.75
N PRO A 468 22.30 -25.83 6.70
CA PRO A 468 21.28 -25.76 7.76
C PRO A 468 19.89 -25.38 7.23
N TYR A 469 19.81 -24.65 6.11
CA TYR A 469 18.54 -24.28 5.48
C TYR A 469 17.86 -25.47 4.78
N LEU A 470 18.57 -26.58 4.54
CA LEU A 470 18.04 -27.79 3.90
C LEU A 470 17.66 -28.90 4.90
N ALA A 471 17.71 -28.62 6.21
CA ALA A 471 17.36 -29.59 7.24
C ALA A 471 15.86 -29.97 7.21
N ASP A 472 14.98 -28.99 7.04
CA ASP A 472 13.53 -29.14 6.89
C ASP A 472 12.90 -27.94 6.17
N VAL A 473 11.59 -28.02 5.89
CA VAL A 473 10.85 -26.95 5.19
C VAL A 473 10.79 -25.63 5.99
N PRO A 474 10.54 -25.63 7.32
CA PRO A 474 10.63 -24.41 8.14
C PRO A 474 12.00 -23.73 8.12
N SER A 475 13.09 -24.50 8.04
CA SER A 475 14.46 -23.97 7.93
C SER A 475 14.72 -23.33 6.57
N PHE A 476 14.16 -23.90 5.50
CA PHE A 476 14.28 -23.32 4.16
C PHE A 476 13.56 -21.97 4.05
N PHE A 477 12.38 -21.83 4.67
CA PHE A 477 11.59 -20.60 4.63
C PHE A 477 11.86 -19.61 5.78
N TYR A 478 12.78 -19.92 6.71
CA TYR A 478 13.22 -18.99 7.73
C TYR A 478 13.92 -17.77 7.11
N ILE A 479 13.55 -16.56 7.55
CA ILE A 479 14.07 -15.27 7.07
C ILE A 479 14.19 -14.29 8.25
N VAL A 480 15.22 -13.44 8.25
CA VAL A 480 15.44 -12.42 9.29
C VAL A 480 14.77 -11.12 8.87
N LYS A 481 14.00 -10.52 9.78
CA LYS A 481 13.22 -9.29 9.54
C LYS A 481 13.91 -8.04 10.08
N TYR A 482 14.69 -8.16 11.14
CA TYR A 482 15.22 -7.04 11.90
C TYR A 482 16.76 -7.12 12.00
N PRO A 483 17.52 -6.49 11.08
CA PRO A 483 17.08 -5.82 9.85
C PRO A 483 16.76 -6.83 8.73
N PRO A 484 16.06 -6.42 7.64
CA PRO A 484 15.75 -7.33 6.54
C PRO A 484 17.01 -7.64 5.71
N ASP A 485 17.28 -8.92 5.47
CA ASP A 485 18.39 -9.39 4.63
C ASP A 485 17.98 -9.60 3.16
N VAL A 486 18.93 -10.04 2.31
CA VAL A 486 18.68 -10.25 0.87
C VAL A 486 17.66 -11.37 0.65
N ALA A 487 17.64 -12.39 1.51
CA ALA A 487 16.68 -13.48 1.43
C ALA A 487 15.26 -13.04 1.80
N PHE A 488 15.11 -12.24 2.86
CA PHE A 488 13.87 -11.60 3.27
C PHE A 488 13.34 -10.69 2.16
N TRP A 489 14.20 -9.83 1.59
CA TRP A 489 13.87 -8.98 0.45
C TRP A 489 13.41 -9.80 -0.76
N ALA A 490 14.13 -10.88 -1.08
CA ALA A 490 13.82 -11.71 -2.24
C ALA A 490 12.49 -12.48 -2.10
N LEU A 491 12.28 -13.19 -0.98
CA LEU A 491 11.04 -13.96 -0.76
C LEU A 491 9.81 -13.04 -0.71
N THR A 492 9.92 -11.92 0.01
CA THR A 492 8.77 -11.03 0.21
C THR A 492 8.44 -10.22 -1.05
N MET A 493 9.44 -9.84 -1.86
CA MET A 493 9.19 -9.23 -3.17
C MET A 493 8.66 -10.23 -4.20
N ALA A 494 9.13 -11.48 -4.19
CA ALA A 494 8.54 -12.55 -5.01
C ALA A 494 7.03 -12.67 -4.74
N GLY A 495 6.64 -12.77 -3.46
CA GLY A 495 5.23 -12.84 -3.05
C GLY A 495 4.41 -11.61 -3.44
N ASN A 496 4.90 -10.39 -3.16
CA ASN A 496 4.21 -9.15 -3.51
C ASN A 496 4.02 -8.98 -5.03
N LEU A 497 5.01 -9.36 -5.85
CA LEU A 497 4.90 -9.31 -7.31
C LEU A 497 3.99 -10.41 -7.87
N ALA A 498 3.97 -11.60 -7.28
CA ALA A 498 3.00 -12.65 -7.62
C ALA A 498 1.55 -12.18 -7.35
N LEU A 499 1.32 -11.52 -6.21
CA LEU A 499 0.02 -10.93 -5.87
C LEU A 499 -0.36 -9.80 -6.84
N LEU A 500 0.60 -8.97 -7.29
CA LEU A 500 0.35 -7.95 -8.32
C LEU A 500 0.04 -8.55 -9.70
N ALA A 501 0.66 -9.68 -10.07
CA ALA A 501 0.29 -10.43 -11.26
C ALA A 501 -1.17 -10.91 -11.13
N LEU A 502 -1.50 -11.60 -10.02
CA LEU A 502 -2.85 -12.12 -9.77
C LEU A 502 -3.92 -11.01 -9.78
N PHE A 503 -3.72 -9.93 -9.03
CA PHE A 503 -4.66 -8.81 -9.00
C PHE A 503 -4.73 -8.05 -10.33
N GLY A 504 -3.65 -8.02 -11.11
CA GLY A 504 -3.62 -7.45 -12.46
C GLY A 504 -4.39 -8.28 -13.50
N ALA A 505 -4.52 -9.59 -13.29
CA ALA A 505 -5.32 -10.48 -14.13
C ALA A 505 -6.83 -10.43 -13.83
N LEU A 506 -7.25 -9.91 -12.67
CA LEU A 506 -8.66 -9.90 -12.28
C LEU A 506 -9.50 -8.93 -13.14
N PRO A 507 -10.68 -9.36 -13.64
CA PRO A 507 -11.59 -8.45 -14.32
C PRO A 507 -12.04 -7.30 -13.40
N VAL A 508 -11.94 -6.06 -13.87
CA VAL A 508 -12.30 -4.84 -13.09
C VAL A 508 -13.72 -4.91 -12.53
N ARG A 509 -14.66 -5.49 -13.30
CA ARG A 509 -16.07 -5.70 -12.87
C ARG A 509 -16.19 -6.70 -11.70
N PHE A 510 -15.34 -7.73 -11.66
CA PHE A 510 -15.30 -8.72 -10.58
C PHE A 510 -14.74 -8.08 -9.30
N ALA A 511 -13.56 -7.46 -9.38
CA ALA A 511 -12.91 -6.81 -8.24
C ALA A 511 -13.83 -5.78 -7.57
N ARG A 512 -14.47 -4.90 -8.36
CA ARG A 512 -15.42 -3.88 -7.86
C ARG A 512 -16.68 -4.44 -7.20
N ARG A 513 -17.05 -5.71 -7.46
CA ARG A 513 -18.26 -6.35 -6.91
C ARG A 513 -17.97 -7.31 -5.75
N ARG A 514 -16.85 -8.03 -5.79
CA ARG A 514 -16.52 -9.11 -4.84
C ARG A 514 -15.39 -8.75 -3.88
N LEU A 515 -14.47 -7.87 -4.25
CA LEU A 515 -13.31 -7.47 -3.43
C LEU A 515 -13.48 -6.07 -2.84
N THR A 516 -14.71 -5.66 -2.55
CA THR A 516 -15.03 -4.31 -2.03
C THR A 516 -14.34 -4.02 -0.71
N MET A 517 -14.22 -4.99 0.20
CA MET A 517 -13.48 -4.84 1.47
C MET A 517 -12.00 -4.55 1.25
N LEU A 518 -11.31 -5.31 0.37
CA LEU A 518 -9.92 -5.04 0.02
C LEU A 518 -9.77 -3.64 -0.62
N LEU A 519 -10.69 -3.24 -1.48
CA LEU A 519 -10.67 -1.91 -2.07
C LEU A 519 -10.86 -0.81 -1.02
N ASP A 520 -11.84 -0.93 -0.13
CA ASP A 520 -12.10 0.07 0.92
C ASP A 520 -10.89 0.20 1.86
N PHE A 521 -10.26 -0.91 2.28
CA PHE A 521 -9.03 -0.85 3.10
C PHE A 521 -7.82 -0.31 2.32
N GLY A 522 -7.59 -0.78 1.10
CA GLY A 522 -6.44 -0.41 0.29
C GLY A 522 -6.44 1.05 -0.18
N THR A 523 -7.62 1.68 -0.27
CA THR A 523 -7.77 3.11 -0.58
C THR A 523 -7.56 4.02 0.64
N THR A 524 -7.65 3.46 1.86
CA THR A 524 -7.51 4.16 3.16
C THR A 524 -6.48 3.51 4.07
N ALA A 525 -5.41 2.93 3.50
CA ALA A 525 -4.51 2.02 4.22
C ALA A 525 -3.83 2.65 5.45
N LEU A 526 -3.46 3.94 5.43
CA LEU A 526 -2.83 4.59 6.59
C LEU A 526 -3.87 4.93 7.68
N PHE A 527 -5.09 5.29 7.30
CA PHE A 527 -6.20 5.40 8.24
C PHE A 527 -6.54 4.05 8.90
N PHE A 528 -6.62 2.96 8.12
CA PHE A 528 -6.79 1.61 8.67
C PHE A 528 -5.62 1.26 9.61
N TYR A 529 -4.38 1.57 9.24
CA TYR A 529 -3.21 1.31 10.09
C TYR A 529 -3.38 1.93 11.49
N VAL A 530 -3.81 3.18 11.60
CA VAL A 530 -4.04 3.80 12.92
C VAL A 530 -5.27 3.20 13.62
N ALA A 531 -6.38 3.01 12.89
CA ALA A 531 -7.64 2.55 13.49
C ALA A 531 -7.60 1.09 13.97
N HIS A 532 -6.99 0.18 13.20
CA HIS A 532 -6.99 -1.26 13.53
C HIS A 532 -6.18 -1.58 14.77
N MET A 533 -5.11 -0.81 15.04
CA MET A 533 -4.35 -0.91 16.30
C MET A 533 -5.26 -0.65 17.49
N LEU A 534 -5.96 0.49 17.49
CA LEU A 534 -6.84 0.89 18.58
C LEU A 534 -7.98 -0.13 18.79
N VAL A 535 -8.58 -0.64 17.70
CA VAL A 535 -9.65 -1.65 17.77
C VAL A 535 -9.12 -2.99 18.28
N ILE A 536 -8.03 -3.52 17.72
CA ILE A 536 -7.51 -4.85 18.06
C ILE A 536 -6.94 -4.88 19.48
N PHE A 537 -6.17 -3.87 19.90
CA PHE A 537 -5.63 -3.83 21.25
C PHE A 537 -6.71 -3.56 22.31
N ALA A 538 -7.71 -2.71 22.05
CA ALA A 538 -8.84 -2.53 22.97
C ALA A 538 -9.69 -3.81 23.12
N LEU A 539 -9.95 -4.50 22.01
CA LEU A 539 -10.67 -5.78 22.01
C LEU A 539 -9.85 -6.89 22.68
N GLY A 540 -8.52 -6.92 22.44
CA GLY A 540 -7.58 -7.84 23.08
C GLY A 540 -7.54 -7.67 24.59
N MET A 541 -7.32 -6.45 25.09
CA MET A 541 -7.35 -6.14 26.53
C MET A 541 -8.68 -6.58 27.19
N ALA A 542 -9.82 -6.29 26.56
CA ALA A 542 -11.12 -6.68 27.10
C ALA A 542 -11.31 -8.21 27.12
N LEU A 543 -10.95 -8.91 26.05
CA LEU A 543 -11.12 -10.36 25.96
C LEU A 543 -10.12 -11.13 26.83
N VAL A 544 -8.86 -10.72 26.89
CA VAL A 544 -7.85 -11.33 27.77
C VAL A 544 -8.20 -11.11 29.24
N ALA A 545 -8.77 -9.97 29.62
CA ALA A 545 -9.32 -9.77 30.95
C ALA A 545 -10.44 -10.78 31.26
N LEU A 546 -11.46 -10.87 30.40
CA LEU A 546 -12.66 -11.69 30.59
C LEU A 546 -12.44 -13.20 30.48
N PHE A 547 -11.65 -13.65 29.51
CA PHE A 547 -11.53 -15.06 29.09
C PHE A 547 -10.10 -15.59 29.10
N GLY A 548 -9.10 -14.76 29.37
CA GLY A 548 -7.70 -15.17 29.34
C GLY A 548 -7.34 -16.16 30.44
N HIS A 549 -6.28 -16.93 30.18
CA HIS A 549 -5.60 -17.81 31.14
C HIS A 549 -4.09 -17.63 30.98
N ASP A 550 -3.30 -18.25 31.86
CA ASP A 550 -1.86 -18.32 31.66
C ASP A 550 -1.55 -19.13 30.39
N THR A 551 -0.81 -18.53 29.46
CA THR A 551 -0.38 -19.14 28.19
C THR A 551 1.13 -19.43 28.17
N GLY A 552 1.87 -18.99 29.19
CA GLY A 552 3.34 -18.93 29.17
C GLY A 552 3.93 -17.93 28.16
N VAL A 553 3.09 -17.11 27.50
CA VAL A 553 3.53 -16.04 26.58
C VAL A 553 3.43 -14.70 27.31
N ALA A 554 4.57 -14.14 27.68
CA ALA A 554 4.64 -12.86 28.39
C ALA A 554 4.17 -11.67 27.53
N ASP A 555 3.48 -10.71 28.16
CA ASP A 555 3.10 -9.43 27.56
C ASP A 555 4.36 -8.60 27.21
N PRO A 556 4.47 -8.08 25.97
CA PRO A 556 5.59 -7.23 25.55
C PRO A 556 5.83 -5.98 26.41
N MET A 557 4.83 -5.52 27.15
CA MET A 557 4.88 -4.33 28.01
C MET A 557 4.86 -4.66 29.50
N ASP A 558 4.67 -5.93 29.87
CA ASP A 558 4.58 -6.41 31.26
C ASP A 558 5.06 -7.88 31.37
N PRO A 559 6.38 -8.12 31.51
CA PRO A 559 6.98 -9.46 31.40
C PRO A 559 6.44 -10.47 32.42
N ASP A 560 5.95 -10.00 33.56
CA ASP A 560 5.42 -10.80 34.66
C ASP A 560 3.96 -11.24 34.40
N ASN A 561 3.31 -10.70 33.36
CA ASN A 561 1.97 -11.05 32.93
C ASN A 561 2.00 -11.97 31.69
N SER A 562 1.67 -13.25 31.89
CA SER A 562 1.54 -14.25 30.81
C SER A 562 0.08 -14.58 30.43
N ARG A 563 -0.88 -13.74 30.86
CA ARG A 563 -2.31 -13.94 30.60
C ARG A 563 -2.63 -13.66 29.14
N GLY A 564 -3.23 -14.64 28.46
CA GLY A 564 -3.54 -14.59 27.03
C GLY A 564 -4.69 -15.51 26.64
N ILE A 565 -4.93 -15.61 25.33
CA ILE A 565 -5.90 -16.52 24.69
C ILE A 565 -5.15 -17.23 23.57
N ASP A 566 -4.88 -18.53 23.74
CA ASP A 566 -4.18 -19.39 22.75
C ASP A 566 -5.14 -20.14 21.80
N ASN A 567 -6.45 -20.12 22.09
CA ASN A 567 -7.46 -20.82 21.30
C ASN A 567 -7.56 -20.25 19.87
N LEU A 568 -7.20 -21.08 18.88
CA LEU A 568 -7.13 -20.67 17.47
C LEU A 568 -8.49 -20.22 16.88
N TRP A 569 -9.60 -20.80 17.32
CA TRP A 569 -10.93 -20.40 16.87
C TRP A 569 -11.30 -19.01 17.40
N ALA A 570 -11.01 -18.74 18.68
CA ALA A 570 -11.17 -17.41 19.26
C ALA A 570 -10.26 -16.40 18.55
N TYR A 571 -8.98 -16.72 18.35
CA TYR A 571 -8.03 -15.89 17.61
C TYR A 571 -8.56 -15.46 16.23
N PHE A 572 -8.99 -16.40 15.38
CA PHE A 572 -9.51 -16.07 14.04
C PHE A 572 -10.87 -15.36 14.10
N ALA A 573 -11.73 -15.67 15.07
CA ALA A 573 -13.01 -14.99 15.25
C ALA A 573 -12.83 -13.51 15.65
N VAL A 574 -11.88 -13.21 16.56
CA VAL A 574 -11.56 -11.83 16.99
C VAL A 574 -10.99 -11.02 15.82
N TRP A 575 -10.05 -11.59 15.06
CA TRP A 575 -9.53 -10.94 13.84
C TRP A 575 -10.64 -10.67 12.82
N ALA A 576 -11.51 -11.64 12.54
CA ALA A 576 -12.62 -11.48 11.60
C ALA A 576 -13.61 -10.42 12.06
N ALA A 577 -13.94 -10.39 13.36
CA ALA A 577 -14.79 -9.36 13.96
C ALA A 577 -14.18 -7.96 13.81
N ALA A 578 -12.88 -7.80 14.08
CA ALA A 578 -12.17 -6.54 13.89
C ALA A 578 -12.22 -6.08 12.41
N MET A 579 -12.04 -6.98 11.44
CA MET A 579 -12.16 -6.64 10.01
C MET A 579 -13.57 -6.17 9.65
N LEU A 580 -14.62 -6.84 10.16
CA LEU A 580 -16.02 -6.46 9.93
C LEU A 580 -16.37 -5.12 10.58
N MET A 581 -15.82 -4.80 11.75
CA MET A 581 -15.98 -3.50 12.41
C MET A 581 -15.28 -2.36 11.65
N LEU A 582 -14.05 -2.58 11.20
CA LEU A 582 -13.24 -1.56 10.51
C LEU A 582 -13.75 -1.25 9.10
N TRP A 583 -14.36 -2.24 8.40
CA TRP A 583 -14.81 -2.07 7.02
C TRP A 583 -15.78 -0.90 6.77
N PRO A 584 -16.90 -0.73 7.49
CA PRO A 584 -17.78 0.44 7.32
C PRO A 584 -17.08 1.75 7.69
N VAL A 585 -16.18 1.75 8.68
CA VAL A 585 -15.44 2.95 9.12
C VAL A 585 -14.46 3.41 8.03
N CYS A 586 -13.67 2.50 7.47
CA CYS A 586 -12.77 2.79 6.34
C CYS A 586 -13.54 3.26 5.10
N ARG A 587 -14.70 2.65 4.81
CA ARG A 587 -15.58 3.10 3.72
C ARG A 587 -16.12 4.52 3.94
N ALA A 588 -16.56 4.85 5.16
CA ALA A 588 -17.02 6.19 5.52
C ALA A 588 -15.89 7.21 5.39
N TYR A 589 -14.71 6.89 5.89
CA TYR A 589 -13.51 7.72 5.75
C TYR A 589 -13.09 7.90 4.29
N SER A 590 -13.16 6.87 3.44
CA SER A 590 -12.86 6.98 2.00
C SER A 590 -13.79 7.99 1.30
N ARG A 591 -15.08 8.01 1.65
CA ARG A 591 -16.05 9.00 1.14
C ARG A 591 -15.70 10.40 1.62
N PHE A 592 -15.46 10.58 2.92
CA PHE A 592 -15.03 11.87 3.49
C PHE A 592 -13.76 12.40 2.82
N LYS A 593 -12.72 11.57 2.70
CA LYS A 593 -11.43 11.89 2.05
C LYS A 593 -11.60 12.34 0.59
N SER A 594 -12.55 11.78 -0.16
CA SER A 594 -12.82 12.21 -1.55
C SER A 594 -13.36 13.63 -1.68
N THR A 595 -13.97 14.20 -0.62
CA THR A 595 -14.47 15.58 -0.61
C THR A 595 -13.41 16.64 -0.32
N LYS A 596 -12.15 16.25 -0.08
CA LYS A 596 -11.09 17.15 0.41
C LYS A 596 -10.14 17.60 -0.70
N SER A 597 -9.75 18.88 -0.64
CA SER A 597 -8.80 19.52 -1.55
C SER A 597 -7.44 18.82 -1.57
N ALA A 598 -6.66 19.05 -2.63
CA ALA A 598 -5.37 18.41 -2.85
C ALA A 598 -4.37 18.55 -1.69
N ASP A 599 -4.38 19.69 -0.99
CA ASP A 599 -3.46 20.06 0.09
C ASP A 599 -3.99 19.70 1.50
N SER A 600 -5.20 19.11 1.61
CA SER A 600 -5.80 18.76 2.90
C SER A 600 -5.02 17.66 3.63
N ILE A 601 -4.70 17.88 4.92
CA ILE A 601 -4.06 16.90 5.82
C ILE A 601 -4.85 15.57 5.86
N TRP A 602 -6.18 15.62 5.73
CA TRP A 602 -7.03 14.44 5.64
C TRP A 602 -6.79 13.57 4.40
N ARG A 603 -5.92 13.97 3.46
CA ARG A 603 -5.47 13.10 2.36
C ARG A 603 -4.15 12.37 2.66
N PHE A 604 -3.52 12.64 3.80
CA PHE A 604 -2.27 11.99 4.21
C PHE A 604 -2.49 10.55 4.71
N PHE A 605 -3.69 10.22 5.19
CA PHE A 605 -4.09 8.91 5.71
C PHE A 605 -5.01 8.16 4.72
#